data_AF-A0A2N5TWU6-F1
#
_entry.id   AF-A0A2N5TWU6-F1
#
_cell.length_a   1.000
_cell.length_b   1.000
_cell.length_c   1.000
_cell.angle_alpha   90.00
_cell.angle_beta   90.00
_cell.angle_gamma   90.00
#
_symmetry.space_group_name_H-M   'P 1'
#
loop_
_entity.id
_entity.type
_entity.pdbx_description
1 polymer ?
#
loop_
_entity_poly.entity_id
_entity_poly.type
_entity_poly.pdbx_seq_one_letter_code
_entity_poly.pdbx_strand_id
1 'polypeptide(L)'
;MFKFEFDLGDLTEEARPTSQNAQSKETQPSLNANKEKLADIGGEGPCVVIPLDKLIDQLPPFITYSNLKINSRLSVYKRELYDAKYQTIVNLAAEEEEEDEAADESQEKGSKDKGVSKQQTLESLQSTSDLIPGIYEGGFKTWECSIDLATHLDPVIDKLKTIFTRRDDQIRCAVEQDGNPLEQGTFRILEIGCGTAVPTASLCFQLFVYLLNRDRSTTLHSSSISNNQLKAPILEIILQDFNSDVLKLLTFPNILLAFYRATLVAGKDKENTSLESRDNTREQTDEETNGENTIEEDLEITDELKTEFEIFLRSHGIQLTFIYGPWSTFKLPPIAPDRTSPFLVTDCERGSVKGCEAIISSETLYSVESLPSLINVILSSKITYCHRPQDEEASKDDSTILIASKSIYFGVGGGTHSFINSIEKTHNGVVSLIDLHHSDQSPLASNGVSRVLMEIKFLA
;
A
#
# COMPACT_ATOMS: atom_id res chain seq x y z
N MET A 1 -15.43 -45.78 13.20
CA MET A 1 -14.54 -45.36 14.31
C MET A 1 -13.25 -46.14 14.15
N PHE A 2 -12.28 -45.57 13.42
CA PHE A 2 -10.98 -46.18 13.17
C PHE A 2 -9.95 -45.40 14.00
N LYS A 3 -9.19 -46.14 14.81
CA LYS A 3 -8.23 -45.60 15.79
C LYS A 3 -6.84 -45.98 15.29
N PHE A 4 -5.99 -44.99 15.08
CA PHE A 4 -4.58 -45.19 14.72
C PHE A 4 -3.75 -45.32 16.01
N GLU A 5 -3.01 -46.42 16.14
CA GLU A 5 -1.98 -46.61 17.16
C GLU A 5 -0.61 -46.36 16.50
N PHE A 6 0.18 -45.45 17.08
CA PHE A 6 1.57 -45.19 16.71
C PHE A 6 2.47 -46.00 17.63
N ASP A 7 3.25 -46.92 17.07
CA ASP A 7 4.25 -47.70 17.81
C ASP A 7 5.58 -46.93 17.81
N LEU A 8 5.87 -46.28 18.95
CA LEU A 8 7.13 -45.58 19.26
C LEU A 8 8.14 -46.62 19.77
N GLY A 9 8.74 -47.38 18.84
CA GLY A 9 9.53 -48.56 19.17
C GLY A 9 10.97 -48.64 18.67
N ASP A 10 11.42 -47.79 17.73
CA ASP A 10 12.77 -47.92 17.15
C ASP A 10 13.60 -46.64 17.29
N LEU A 11 14.03 -46.38 18.53
CA LEU A 11 15.17 -45.54 18.83
C LEU A 11 16.09 -46.34 19.74
N THR A 12 17.25 -46.75 19.19
CA THR A 12 18.58 -46.93 19.81
C THR A 12 19.29 -48.17 19.29
N GLU A 13 20.27 -48.01 18.40
CA GLU A 13 21.49 -48.82 18.46
C GLU A 13 22.69 -47.97 18.00
N GLU A 14 23.62 -47.76 18.94
CA GLU A 14 24.96 -47.24 18.71
C GLU A 14 25.85 -48.36 18.14
N ALA A 15 26.61 -48.07 17.09
CA ALA A 15 27.81 -48.85 16.74
C ALA A 15 28.95 -47.94 16.29
N ARG A 16 30.10 -48.10 16.97
CA ARG A 16 31.39 -47.42 16.76
C ARG A 16 32.22 -48.05 15.61
N PRO A 17 33.35 -47.44 15.19
CA PRO A 17 33.68 -47.21 13.79
C PRO A 17 34.53 -48.30 13.13
N THR A 18 34.39 -48.46 11.83
CA THR A 18 35.40 -49.12 10.98
C THR A 18 35.78 -48.21 9.81
N SER A 19 37.07 -47.93 9.73
CA SER A 19 37.76 -47.14 8.71
C SER A 19 37.94 -47.94 7.43
N GLN A 20 37.33 -47.52 6.32
CA GLN A 20 37.84 -47.81 4.97
C GLN A 20 37.57 -46.63 4.02
N ASN A 21 38.67 -46.06 3.52
CA ASN A 21 38.72 -45.07 2.45
C ASN A 21 38.13 -45.63 1.15
N ALA A 22 37.07 -45.00 0.66
CA ALA A 22 36.70 -45.07 -0.76
C ALA A 22 36.24 -43.67 -1.20
N GLN A 23 37.10 -43.00 -1.97
CA GLN A 23 36.80 -41.74 -2.64
C GLN A 23 35.63 -41.94 -3.62
N SER A 24 34.48 -41.37 -3.31
CA SER A 24 33.40 -41.13 -4.27
C SER A 24 33.38 -39.63 -4.60
N LYS A 25 33.45 -39.34 -5.90
CA LYS A 25 33.38 -37.99 -6.45
C LYS A 25 31.95 -37.46 -6.30
N GLU A 26 31.74 -36.57 -5.34
CA GLU A 26 30.55 -35.71 -5.37
C GLU A 26 30.71 -34.69 -6.50
N THR A 27 29.80 -34.79 -7.47
CA THR A 27 29.70 -33.84 -8.57
C THR A 27 28.84 -32.69 -8.05
N GLN A 28 29.48 -31.56 -7.74
CA GLN A 28 28.76 -30.31 -7.47
C GLN A 28 27.93 -29.94 -8.71
N PRO A 29 26.65 -29.56 -8.57
CA PRO A 29 25.92 -28.95 -9.68
C PRO A 29 26.57 -27.59 -9.97
N SER A 30 27.15 -27.46 -11.16
CA SER A 30 27.76 -26.23 -11.64
C SER A 30 26.72 -25.11 -11.72
N LEU A 31 26.88 -24.08 -10.90
CA LEU A 31 26.08 -22.84 -10.86
C LEU A 31 26.16 -21.96 -12.13
N ASN A 32 26.79 -22.42 -13.20
CA ASN A 32 27.05 -21.62 -14.41
C ASN A 32 26.15 -21.93 -15.61
N ALA A 33 25.23 -22.90 -15.54
CA ALA A 33 24.35 -23.24 -16.67
C ALA A 33 23.00 -22.50 -16.69
N ASN A 34 22.63 -21.79 -15.61
CA ASN A 34 21.36 -21.05 -15.52
C ASN A 34 21.47 -19.54 -15.78
N LYS A 35 22.69 -19.00 -16.03
CA LYS A 35 22.85 -17.57 -16.36
C LYS A 35 22.43 -17.22 -17.78
N GLU A 36 22.45 -18.18 -18.71
CA GLU A 36 22.12 -17.91 -20.13
C GLU A 36 20.63 -18.07 -20.45
N LYS A 37 19.82 -18.63 -19.54
CA LYS A 37 18.34 -18.70 -19.68
C LYS A 37 17.58 -17.65 -18.87
N LEU A 38 18.22 -16.90 -17.98
CA LEU A 38 17.59 -15.78 -17.26
C LEU A 38 17.62 -14.45 -18.03
N ALA A 39 18.37 -14.37 -19.13
CA ALA A 39 18.51 -13.14 -19.90
C ALA A 39 17.32 -12.83 -20.83
N ASP A 40 16.33 -13.73 -20.95
CA ASP A 40 15.26 -13.64 -21.95
C ASP A 40 13.83 -13.51 -21.33
N ILE A 41 13.73 -13.34 -20.00
CA ILE A 41 12.47 -13.00 -19.29
C ILE A 41 12.57 -11.61 -18.61
N GLY A 42 13.71 -10.93 -18.72
CA GLY A 42 13.93 -9.57 -18.19
C GLY A 42 13.39 -8.44 -19.08
N GLY A 43 12.19 -8.61 -19.64
CA GLY A 43 11.50 -7.54 -20.36
C GLY A 43 10.73 -6.66 -19.37
N GLU A 44 11.34 -5.60 -18.85
CA GLU A 44 10.64 -4.62 -18.01
C GLU A 44 9.54 -3.92 -18.81
N GLY A 45 8.31 -4.46 -18.72
CA GLY A 45 7.12 -3.87 -19.31
C GLY A 45 6.84 -2.47 -18.75
N PRO A 46 6.05 -1.66 -19.47
CA PRO A 46 5.71 -0.31 -19.01
C PRO A 46 4.87 -0.36 -17.73
N CYS A 47 5.01 0.66 -16.87
CA CYS A 47 4.02 0.91 -15.83
C CYS A 47 2.64 1.16 -16.43
N VAL A 48 1.62 0.59 -15.79
CA VAL A 48 0.22 0.64 -16.23
C VAL A 48 -0.65 1.13 -15.09
N VAL A 49 -1.59 2.03 -15.41
CA VAL A 49 -2.60 2.51 -14.46
C VAL A 49 -3.81 1.58 -14.48
N ILE A 50 -4.26 1.15 -13.29
CA ILE A 50 -5.49 0.37 -13.12
C ILE A 50 -6.63 1.35 -12.76
N PRO A 51 -7.70 1.40 -13.57
CA PRO A 51 -8.90 2.16 -13.23
C PRO A 51 -9.56 1.68 -11.93
N LEU A 52 -10.13 2.60 -11.15
CA LEU A 52 -10.76 2.29 -9.87
C LEU A 52 -11.99 1.38 -10.02
N ASP A 53 -12.82 1.59 -11.04
CA ASP A 53 -13.98 0.76 -11.36
C ASP A 53 -13.56 -0.71 -11.55
N LYS A 54 -12.45 -0.95 -12.25
CA LYS A 54 -11.90 -2.31 -12.42
C LYS A 54 -11.48 -2.96 -11.12
N LEU A 55 -11.02 -2.19 -10.13
CA LEU A 55 -10.66 -2.72 -8.81
C LEU A 55 -11.91 -3.01 -7.97
N ILE A 56 -12.93 -2.16 -8.06
CA ILE A 56 -14.24 -2.35 -7.41
C ILE A 56 -14.93 -3.61 -7.94
N ASP A 57 -14.94 -3.80 -9.26
CA ASP A 57 -15.56 -4.96 -9.92
C ASP A 57 -14.88 -6.29 -9.54
N GLN A 58 -13.61 -6.25 -9.12
CA GLN A 58 -12.81 -7.43 -8.76
C GLN A 58 -12.84 -7.78 -7.26
N LEU A 59 -13.57 -7.01 -6.44
CA LEU A 59 -13.70 -7.33 -5.02
C LEU A 59 -14.43 -8.67 -4.83
N PRO A 60 -13.97 -9.52 -3.90
CA PRO A 60 -14.68 -10.73 -3.52
C PRO A 60 -15.99 -10.38 -2.78
N PRO A 61 -16.95 -11.32 -2.67
CA PRO A 61 -18.18 -11.09 -1.91
C PRO A 61 -17.94 -10.92 -0.39
N PHE A 62 -16.85 -11.47 0.13
CA PHE A 62 -16.45 -11.32 1.53
C PHE A 62 -14.96 -11.01 1.64
N ILE A 63 -14.60 -10.22 2.64
CA ILE A 63 -13.22 -9.94 3.02
C ILE A 63 -13.07 -10.20 4.51
N THR A 64 -12.25 -11.19 4.88
CA THR A 64 -11.81 -11.35 6.26
C THR A 64 -10.70 -10.35 6.58
N TYR A 65 -10.86 -9.62 7.68
CA TYR A 65 -9.92 -8.60 8.13
C TYR A 65 -9.66 -8.69 9.63
N SER A 66 -8.54 -8.09 10.04
CA SER A 66 -8.14 -7.97 11.43
C SER A 66 -7.82 -6.52 11.78
N ASN A 67 -7.75 -6.22 13.08
CA ASN A 67 -7.40 -4.90 13.57
C ASN A 67 -5.88 -4.77 13.79
N LEU A 68 -5.19 -4.11 12.86
CA LEU A 68 -3.76 -3.82 12.97
C LEU A 68 -3.54 -2.57 13.83
N LYS A 69 -2.87 -2.74 14.97
CA LYS A 69 -2.47 -1.63 15.84
C LYS A 69 -1.25 -0.89 15.26
N ILE A 70 -1.40 0.40 14.99
CA ILE A 70 -0.33 1.27 14.50
C ILE A 70 0.42 1.91 15.67
N ASN A 71 -0.34 2.45 16.63
CA ASN A 71 0.18 2.96 17.89
C ASN A 71 -0.90 2.87 18.98
N SER A 72 -0.71 3.52 20.12
CA SER A 72 -1.67 3.50 21.24
C SER A 72 -3.03 4.15 20.93
N ARG A 73 -3.10 5.04 19.94
CA ARG A 73 -4.30 5.82 19.56
C ARG A 73 -4.83 5.49 18.18
N LEU A 74 -4.05 4.79 17.36
CA LEU A 74 -4.36 4.47 15.98
C LEU A 74 -4.24 2.97 15.75
N SER A 75 -5.32 2.42 15.22
CA SER A 75 -5.32 1.10 14.60
C SER A 75 -6.03 1.23 13.26
N VAL A 76 -5.96 0.22 12.39
CA VAL A 76 -6.64 0.16 11.09
C VAL A 76 -7.12 -1.26 10.81
N TYR A 77 -8.20 -1.40 10.03
CA TYR A 77 -8.58 -2.72 9.52
C TYR A 77 -7.67 -3.08 8.35
N LYS A 78 -7.19 -4.33 8.37
CA LYS A 78 -6.31 -4.89 7.35
C LYS A 78 -6.84 -6.26 6.94
N ARG A 79 -7.02 -6.46 5.64
CA ARG A 79 -7.36 -7.75 5.04
C ARG A 79 -6.33 -8.82 5.42
N GLU A 80 -6.80 -10.02 5.69
CA GLU A 80 -5.93 -11.14 6.00
C GLU A 80 -5.30 -11.76 4.75
N LEU A 81 -4.03 -12.15 4.87
CA LEU A 81 -3.29 -12.67 3.73
C LEU A 81 -3.84 -14.04 3.29
N TYR A 82 -4.33 -14.85 4.24
CA TYR A 82 -4.95 -16.13 3.91
C TYR A 82 -6.27 -15.95 3.16
N ASP A 83 -6.99 -14.86 3.41
CA ASP A 83 -8.24 -14.52 2.70
C ASP A 83 -7.95 -14.17 1.23
N ALA A 84 -6.91 -13.37 0.98
CA ALA A 84 -6.44 -13.11 -0.39
C ALA A 84 -5.96 -14.37 -1.13
N LYS A 85 -5.33 -15.32 -0.40
CA LYS A 85 -4.97 -16.64 -0.93
C LYS A 85 -6.20 -17.43 -1.32
N TYR A 86 -7.19 -17.49 -0.44
CA TYR A 86 -8.43 -18.22 -0.70
C TYR A 86 -9.16 -17.66 -1.92
N GLN A 87 -9.29 -16.33 -2.03
CA GLN A 87 -9.84 -15.67 -3.22
C GLN A 87 -9.12 -16.10 -4.50
N THR A 88 -7.78 -16.15 -4.48
CA THR A 88 -6.98 -16.53 -5.66
C THR A 88 -7.24 -17.98 -6.06
N ILE A 89 -7.33 -18.90 -5.09
CA ILE A 89 -7.62 -20.33 -5.32
C ILE A 89 -9.03 -20.50 -5.90
N VAL A 90 -10.03 -19.82 -5.34
CA VAL A 90 -11.41 -19.88 -5.84
C VAL A 90 -11.50 -19.34 -7.27
N ASN A 91 -10.83 -18.22 -7.55
CA ASN A 91 -10.80 -17.64 -8.89
C ASN A 91 -10.09 -18.51 -9.93
N LEU A 92 -9.11 -19.31 -9.51
CA LEU A 92 -8.44 -20.29 -10.37
C LEU A 92 -9.36 -21.48 -10.67
N ALA A 93 -9.99 -22.04 -9.63
CA ALA A 93 -10.90 -23.16 -9.78
C ALA A 93 -12.10 -22.81 -10.69
N ALA A 94 -12.67 -21.62 -10.54
CA ALA A 94 -13.77 -21.15 -11.39
C ALA A 94 -13.36 -21.02 -12.87
N GLU A 95 -12.15 -20.55 -13.16
CA GLU A 95 -11.65 -20.46 -14.55
C GLU A 95 -11.33 -21.83 -15.14
N GLU A 96 -10.80 -22.77 -14.34
CA GLU A 96 -10.58 -24.15 -14.79
C GLU A 96 -11.92 -24.82 -15.16
N GLU A 97 -12.96 -24.61 -14.36
CA GLU A 97 -14.32 -25.09 -14.66
C GLU A 97 -14.89 -24.46 -15.94
N GLU A 98 -14.75 -23.14 -16.12
CA GLU A 98 -15.19 -22.44 -17.36
C GLU A 98 -14.41 -22.91 -18.61
N GLU A 99 -13.10 -23.16 -18.49
CA GLU A 99 -12.29 -23.68 -19.59
C GLU A 99 -12.66 -25.12 -19.96
N ASP A 100 -12.97 -25.97 -18.98
CA ASP A 100 -13.42 -27.35 -19.20
C ASP A 100 -14.81 -27.38 -19.88
N GLU A 101 -15.75 -26.51 -19.47
CA GLU A 101 -17.06 -26.38 -20.12
C GLU A 101 -16.93 -25.85 -21.56
N ALA A 102 -16.06 -24.86 -21.80
CA ALA A 102 -15.84 -24.29 -23.14
C ALA A 102 -15.11 -25.25 -24.09
N ALA A 103 -14.25 -26.13 -23.56
CA ALA A 103 -13.53 -27.13 -24.34
C ALA A 103 -14.44 -28.22 -24.91
N ASP A 104 -15.59 -28.48 -24.27
CA ASP A 104 -16.62 -29.40 -24.77
C ASP A 104 -17.46 -28.79 -25.91
N GLU A 105 -17.50 -27.46 -26.05
CA GLU A 105 -18.33 -26.76 -27.07
C GLU A 105 -17.56 -26.17 -28.26
N SER A 106 -16.24 -25.89 -28.18
CA SER A 106 -15.48 -25.43 -29.35
C SER A 106 -13.96 -25.59 -29.26
N GLN A 107 -13.34 -26.09 -30.36
CA GLN A 107 -11.88 -26.08 -30.53
C GLN A 107 -11.37 -24.67 -30.87
N GLU A 108 -11.29 -23.75 -29.90
CA GLU A 108 -10.51 -22.53 -30.07
C GLU A 108 -9.40 -22.36 -29.01
N LYS A 109 -8.18 -22.17 -29.50
CA LYS A 109 -6.96 -21.94 -28.73
C LYS A 109 -6.87 -20.45 -28.38
N GLY A 110 -7.32 -20.06 -27.19
CA GLY A 110 -7.25 -18.64 -26.81
C GLY A 110 -7.50 -18.27 -25.35
N SER A 111 -6.90 -18.95 -24.36
CA SER A 111 -6.93 -18.46 -22.96
C SER A 111 -5.75 -18.88 -22.06
N LYS A 112 -4.79 -19.69 -22.55
CA LYS A 112 -3.72 -20.27 -21.70
C LYS A 112 -2.84 -19.25 -20.94
N ASP A 113 -2.78 -18.00 -21.36
CA ASP A 113 -1.91 -16.98 -20.76
C ASP A 113 -2.44 -16.44 -19.43
N LYS A 114 -3.76 -16.39 -19.23
CA LYS A 114 -4.38 -15.90 -17.99
C LYS A 114 -4.25 -16.89 -16.82
N GLY A 115 -4.50 -18.17 -17.08
CA GLY A 115 -4.35 -19.23 -16.07
C GLY A 115 -2.90 -19.35 -15.57
N VAL A 116 -1.92 -19.18 -16.46
CA VAL A 116 -0.49 -19.18 -16.08
C VAL A 116 -0.15 -18.01 -15.17
N SER A 117 -0.65 -16.81 -15.46
CA SER A 117 -0.41 -15.62 -14.63
C SER A 117 -0.96 -15.79 -13.21
N LYS A 118 -2.19 -16.29 -13.06
CA LYS A 118 -2.78 -16.49 -11.72
C LYS A 118 -2.13 -17.63 -10.94
N GLN A 119 -1.66 -18.68 -11.62
CA GLN A 119 -0.89 -19.74 -10.98
C GLN A 119 0.43 -19.19 -10.40
N GLN A 120 1.11 -18.31 -11.13
CA GLN A 120 2.30 -17.60 -10.62
C GLN A 120 1.97 -16.71 -9.42
N THR A 121 0.81 -16.05 -9.42
CA THR A 121 0.33 -15.26 -8.27
C THR A 121 0.10 -16.15 -7.04
N LEU A 122 -0.52 -17.31 -7.22
CA LEU A 122 -0.73 -18.27 -6.14
C LEU A 122 0.60 -18.81 -5.59
N GLU A 123 1.56 -19.15 -6.46
CA GLU A 123 2.91 -19.55 -6.06
C GLU A 123 3.61 -18.44 -5.27
N SER A 124 3.49 -17.19 -5.70
CA SER A 124 4.06 -16.02 -5.00
C SER A 124 3.41 -15.80 -3.63
N LEU A 125 2.10 -16.00 -3.52
CA LEU A 125 1.38 -15.95 -2.24
C LEU A 125 1.77 -17.11 -1.30
N GLN A 126 2.03 -18.30 -1.83
CA GLN A 126 2.43 -19.50 -1.08
C GLN A 126 3.93 -19.54 -0.76
N SER A 127 4.73 -18.73 -1.44
CA SER A 127 6.18 -18.63 -1.25
C SER A 127 6.56 -18.39 0.21
N THR A 128 7.60 -19.09 0.66
CA THR A 128 8.24 -18.84 1.95
C THR A 128 9.14 -17.61 1.91
N SER A 129 9.59 -17.21 0.72
CA SER A 129 10.33 -15.97 0.47
C SER A 129 9.38 -14.82 0.18
N ASP A 130 9.60 -13.69 0.86
CA ASP A 130 8.85 -12.45 0.64
C ASP A 130 9.30 -11.68 -0.61
N LEU A 131 10.33 -12.16 -1.30
CA LEU A 131 10.92 -11.55 -2.48
C LEU A 131 11.44 -12.61 -3.46
N ILE A 132 11.10 -12.45 -4.74
CA ILE A 132 11.66 -13.18 -5.89
C ILE A 132 11.98 -12.13 -6.98
N PRO A 133 13.25 -11.70 -7.11
CA PRO A 133 13.62 -10.59 -7.99
C PRO A 133 13.11 -10.75 -9.43
N GLY A 134 12.49 -9.71 -9.98
CA GLY A 134 11.94 -9.65 -11.34
C GLY A 134 10.65 -10.44 -11.57
N ILE A 135 10.17 -11.21 -10.58
CA ILE A 135 8.93 -12.00 -10.66
C ILE A 135 7.93 -11.51 -9.61
N TYR A 136 8.37 -11.39 -8.36
CA TYR A 136 7.57 -10.96 -7.22
C TYR A 136 8.44 -10.11 -6.29
N GLU A 137 8.29 -8.78 -6.38
CA GLU A 137 9.07 -7.83 -5.57
C GLU A 137 8.47 -7.59 -4.18
N GLY A 138 7.76 -8.58 -3.62
CA GLY A 138 7.09 -8.45 -2.33
C GLY A 138 5.75 -7.75 -2.41
N GLY A 139 5.25 -7.31 -1.25
CA GLY A 139 4.00 -6.54 -1.13
C GLY A 139 2.79 -7.32 -0.60
N PHE A 140 2.79 -8.66 -0.62
CA PHE A 140 1.68 -9.43 -0.03
C PHE A 140 1.71 -9.45 1.50
N LYS A 141 2.91 -9.46 2.10
CA LYS A 141 3.05 -9.35 3.55
C LYS A 141 3.22 -7.88 3.95
N THR A 142 2.74 -7.55 5.14
CA THR A 142 3.01 -6.25 5.77
C THR A 142 4.39 -6.31 6.44
N TRP A 143 5.23 -5.33 6.14
CA TRP A 143 6.57 -5.21 6.73
C TRP A 143 6.55 -4.21 7.88
N GLU A 144 7.37 -4.43 8.91
CA GLU A 144 7.33 -3.64 10.15
C GLU A 144 7.53 -2.13 9.91
N CYS A 145 8.41 -1.74 8.97
CA CYS A 145 8.65 -0.32 8.71
C CYS A 145 7.42 0.40 8.11
N SER A 146 6.44 -0.32 7.56
CA SER A 146 5.18 0.29 7.11
C SER A 146 4.36 0.80 8.31
N ILE A 147 4.44 0.10 9.44
CA ILE A 147 3.82 0.51 10.71
C ILE A 147 4.60 1.70 11.27
N ASP A 148 5.95 1.60 11.30
CA ASP A 148 6.81 2.70 11.75
C ASP A 148 6.53 4.01 10.98
N LEU A 149 6.41 3.92 9.65
CA LEU A 149 6.05 5.05 8.79
C LEU A 149 4.65 5.60 9.10
N ALA A 150 3.66 4.73 9.27
CA ALA A 150 2.29 5.11 9.59
C ALA A 150 2.18 5.92 10.90
N THR A 151 3.09 5.70 11.86
CA THR A 151 3.12 6.49 13.11
C THR A 151 3.54 7.96 12.93
N HIS A 152 4.10 8.33 11.77
CA HIS A 152 4.67 9.65 11.50
C HIS A 152 3.93 10.45 10.41
N LEU A 153 2.70 10.05 10.05
CA LEU A 153 1.92 10.72 9.00
C LEU A 153 1.03 11.87 9.50
N ASP A 154 1.01 12.16 10.82
CA ASP A 154 0.22 13.26 11.41
C ASP A 154 0.45 14.62 10.71
N PRO A 155 1.68 15.05 10.36
CA PRO A 155 1.89 16.30 9.63
C PRO A 155 1.24 16.34 8.24
N VAL A 156 1.15 15.19 7.56
CA VAL A 156 0.47 15.09 6.26
C VAL A 156 -1.04 15.18 6.47
N ILE A 157 -1.57 14.52 7.49
CA ILE A 157 -2.99 14.59 7.88
C ILE A 157 -3.42 16.02 8.21
N ASP A 158 -2.63 16.76 8.98
CA ASP A 158 -2.97 18.13 9.37
C ASP A 158 -3.01 19.08 8.16
N LYS A 159 -2.09 18.89 7.20
CA LYS A 159 -2.13 19.60 5.90
C LYS A 159 -3.42 19.26 5.13
N LEU A 160 -3.79 17.98 5.05
CA LEU A 160 -5.01 17.55 4.37
C LEU A 160 -6.26 18.16 5.02
N LYS A 161 -6.41 18.06 6.35
CA LYS A 161 -7.52 18.69 7.09
C LYS A 161 -7.62 20.18 6.81
N THR A 162 -6.48 20.88 6.76
CA THR A 162 -6.41 22.30 6.42
C THR A 162 -6.92 22.60 5.01
N ILE A 163 -6.54 21.78 4.02
CA ILE A 163 -6.96 21.94 2.62
C ILE A 163 -8.47 21.75 2.49
N PHE A 164 -9.02 20.71 3.13
CA PHE A 164 -10.45 20.43 3.10
C PHE A 164 -11.26 21.50 3.85
N THR A 165 -10.73 22.07 4.94
CA THR A 165 -11.37 23.19 5.65
C THR A 165 -11.39 24.46 4.80
N ARG A 166 -10.23 24.88 4.25
CA ARG A 166 -10.09 26.13 3.49
C ARG A 166 -10.95 26.19 2.24
N ARG A 167 -11.13 25.05 1.55
CA ARG A 167 -11.95 25.00 0.34
C ARG A 167 -13.42 25.31 0.64
N ASP A 168 -13.94 24.86 1.78
CA ASP A 168 -15.31 25.18 2.18
C ASP A 168 -15.46 26.67 2.48
N ASP A 169 -14.50 27.27 3.18
CA ASP A 169 -14.49 28.72 3.46
C ASP A 169 -14.46 29.53 2.16
N GLN A 170 -13.63 29.13 1.19
CA GLN A 170 -13.59 29.78 -0.13
C GLN A 170 -14.90 29.62 -0.91
N ILE A 171 -15.53 28.43 -0.88
CA ILE A 171 -16.84 28.21 -1.52
C ILE A 171 -17.90 29.08 -0.84
N ARG A 172 -17.92 29.14 0.50
CA ARG A 172 -18.85 29.98 1.27
C ARG A 172 -18.67 31.47 0.94
N CYS A 173 -17.42 31.96 0.92
CA CYS A 173 -17.13 33.36 0.58
C CYS A 173 -17.37 33.70 -0.91
N ALA A 174 -17.14 32.77 -1.83
CA ALA A 174 -17.40 32.97 -3.27
C ALA A 174 -18.90 32.95 -3.62
N VAL A 175 -19.75 32.38 -2.76
CA VAL A 175 -21.21 32.51 -2.87
C VAL A 175 -21.67 33.92 -2.42
N GLU A 176 -20.87 34.61 -1.61
CA GLU A 176 -21.17 35.96 -1.10
C GLU A 176 -20.57 37.10 -1.96
N GLN A 177 -19.60 36.82 -2.82
CA GLN A 177 -19.00 37.79 -3.75
C GLN A 177 -18.71 37.12 -5.10
N ASP A 178 -19.02 37.79 -6.23
CA ASP A 178 -18.76 37.40 -7.63
C ASP A 178 -17.25 37.22 -7.99
N GLY A 179 -16.41 36.83 -7.03
CA GLY A 179 -15.00 36.54 -7.20
C GLY A 179 -14.78 35.10 -7.65
N ASN A 180 -13.92 34.92 -8.66
CA ASN A 180 -13.40 33.60 -9.02
C ASN A 180 -12.65 33.01 -7.81
N PRO A 181 -13.02 31.82 -7.29
CA PRO A 181 -12.26 31.16 -6.24
C PRO A 181 -10.80 30.99 -6.70
N LEU A 182 -9.82 31.34 -5.87
CA LEU A 182 -8.41 31.03 -6.15
C LEU A 182 -8.32 29.54 -6.49
N GLU A 183 -7.77 29.20 -7.66
CA GLU A 183 -7.54 27.82 -8.07
C GLU A 183 -6.46 27.18 -7.17
N GLN A 184 -6.89 26.62 -6.04
CA GLN A 184 -6.01 25.78 -5.23
C GLN A 184 -5.80 24.45 -5.97
N GLY A 185 -4.58 24.22 -6.47
CA GLY A 185 -4.24 23.04 -7.24
C GLY A 185 -4.33 21.74 -6.42
N THR A 186 -4.51 20.61 -7.11
CA THR A 186 -4.63 19.25 -6.52
C THR A 186 -3.46 18.90 -5.60
N PHE A 187 -3.72 18.54 -4.35
CA PHE A 187 -2.72 17.97 -3.45
C PHE A 187 -2.49 16.50 -3.83
N ARG A 188 -1.24 16.07 -3.98
CA ARG A 188 -0.87 14.73 -4.42
C ARG A 188 0.03 14.03 -3.41
N ILE A 189 -0.31 12.77 -3.15
CA ILE A 189 0.47 11.86 -2.30
C ILE A 189 0.88 10.68 -3.17
N LEU A 190 2.16 10.30 -3.13
CA LEU A 190 2.67 9.10 -3.79
C LEU A 190 3.22 8.12 -2.74
N GLU A 191 2.71 6.90 -2.72
CA GLU A 191 3.33 5.78 -2.02
C GLU A 191 4.03 4.85 -3.03
N ILE A 192 5.35 4.72 -2.89
CA ILE A 192 6.21 3.90 -3.76
C ILE A 192 6.41 2.53 -3.11
N GLY A 193 6.12 1.44 -3.83
CA GLY A 193 6.15 0.09 -3.29
C GLY A 193 5.12 -0.09 -2.18
N CYS A 194 3.86 0.22 -2.48
CA CYS A 194 2.81 0.37 -1.45
C CYS A 194 2.42 -0.93 -0.76
N GLY A 195 2.59 -2.11 -1.39
CA GLY A 195 2.28 -3.38 -0.74
C GLY A 195 0.85 -3.43 -0.19
N THR A 196 0.72 -3.74 1.10
CA THR A 196 -0.58 -3.73 1.81
C THR A 196 -1.13 -2.32 2.10
N ALA A 197 -0.42 -1.26 1.74
CA ALA A 197 -0.78 0.15 1.91
C ALA A 197 -1.08 0.56 3.35
N VAL A 198 -0.48 -0.07 4.36
CA VAL A 198 -0.69 0.29 5.78
C VAL A 198 -0.48 1.80 6.06
N PRO A 199 0.57 2.47 5.53
CA PRO A 199 0.74 3.91 5.69
C PRO A 199 -0.44 4.69 5.10
N THR A 200 -0.79 4.46 3.83
CA THR A 200 -1.88 5.17 3.17
C THR A 200 -3.26 4.80 3.72
N ALA A 201 -3.50 3.56 4.14
CA ALA A 201 -4.74 3.14 4.78
C ALA A 201 -4.93 3.83 6.15
N SER A 202 -3.85 4.00 6.90
CA SER A 202 -3.84 4.79 8.15
C SER A 202 -4.16 6.25 7.90
N LEU A 203 -3.56 6.82 6.85
CA LEU A 203 -3.83 8.18 6.41
C LEU A 203 -5.31 8.35 5.99
N CYS A 204 -5.80 7.45 5.14
CA CYS A 204 -7.17 7.45 4.62
C CYS A 204 -8.18 7.30 5.76
N PHE A 205 -7.98 6.35 6.69
CA PHE A 205 -8.87 6.17 7.83
C PHE A 205 -9.05 7.46 8.63
N GLN A 206 -7.95 8.13 9.00
CA GLN A 206 -8.02 9.39 9.75
C GLN A 206 -8.71 10.51 8.97
N LEU A 207 -8.39 10.65 7.67
CA LEU A 207 -9.00 11.65 6.80
C LEU A 207 -10.51 11.38 6.65
N PHE A 208 -10.89 10.14 6.41
CA PHE A 208 -12.28 9.76 6.16
C PHE A 208 -13.14 9.95 7.41
N VAL A 209 -12.64 9.62 8.61
CA VAL A 209 -13.33 9.95 9.87
C VAL A 209 -13.57 11.45 9.99
N TYR A 210 -12.54 12.26 9.70
CA TYR A 210 -12.65 13.72 9.76
C TYR A 210 -13.72 14.25 8.77
N LEU A 211 -13.71 13.78 7.53
CA LEU A 211 -14.65 14.21 6.50
C LEU A 211 -16.10 13.77 6.80
N LEU A 212 -16.30 12.52 7.22
CA LEU A 212 -17.62 11.99 7.60
C LEU A 212 -18.22 12.75 8.80
N ASN A 213 -17.40 13.08 9.80
CA ASN A 213 -17.86 13.90 10.95
C ASN A 213 -18.20 15.34 10.55
N ARG A 214 -17.50 15.89 9.55
CA ARG A 214 -17.77 17.22 9.01
C ARG A 214 -19.09 17.27 8.24
N ASP A 215 -19.34 16.30 7.38
CA ASP A 215 -20.58 16.23 6.57
C ASP A 215 -21.83 16.14 7.45
N ARG A 216 -21.74 15.41 8.57
CA ARG A 216 -22.83 15.31 9.56
C ARG A 216 -23.11 16.63 10.27
N SER A 217 -22.05 17.41 10.53
CA SER A 217 -22.14 18.72 11.20
C SER A 217 -22.68 19.83 10.30
N THR A 218 -22.65 19.65 8.98
CA THR A 218 -23.00 20.66 7.97
C THR A 218 -24.40 20.48 7.36
N THR A 219 -25.33 19.85 8.09
CA THR A 219 -26.71 19.48 7.68
C THR A 219 -27.69 20.65 7.35
N LEU A 220 -27.20 21.82 6.99
CA LEU A 220 -27.98 22.94 6.45
C LEU A 220 -27.33 23.42 5.15
N HIS A 221 -28.09 23.31 4.05
CA HIS A 221 -27.74 23.55 2.65
C HIS A 221 -27.24 22.33 1.88
N SER A 222 -28.21 21.50 1.48
CA SER A 222 -28.10 20.69 0.25
C SER A 222 -27.77 21.64 -0.90
N SER A 223 -26.48 21.72 -1.24
CA SER A 223 -26.07 22.27 -2.52
C SER A 223 -26.44 21.20 -3.54
N SER A 224 -27.33 21.55 -4.46
CA SER A 224 -27.63 20.75 -5.64
C SER A 224 -26.32 20.24 -6.25
N ILE A 225 -26.22 18.93 -6.45
CA ILE A 225 -25.16 18.30 -7.26
C ILE A 225 -25.20 18.99 -8.62
N SER A 226 -24.35 19.99 -8.83
CA SER A 226 -24.24 20.65 -10.12
C SER A 226 -23.64 19.65 -11.09
N ASN A 227 -24.35 19.41 -12.20
CA ASN A 227 -23.95 18.48 -13.25
C ASN A 227 -22.48 18.62 -13.64
N ASN A 228 -21.72 17.57 -13.32
CA ASN A 228 -20.72 16.90 -14.16
C ASN A 228 -19.91 17.80 -15.13
N GLN A 229 -18.88 18.49 -14.63
CA GLN A 229 -17.86 19.07 -15.49
C GLN A 229 -16.47 18.99 -14.86
N LEU A 230 -15.60 18.19 -15.51
CA LEU A 230 -14.12 18.10 -15.47
C LEU A 230 -13.38 19.02 -14.48
N LYS A 231 -13.63 18.93 -13.18
CA LYS A 231 -12.84 19.65 -12.17
C LYS A 231 -11.74 18.73 -11.66
N ALA A 232 -10.51 19.25 -11.59
CA ALA A 232 -9.40 18.52 -11.00
C ALA A 232 -9.71 18.12 -9.55
N PRO A 233 -9.25 16.94 -9.10
CA PRO A 233 -9.47 16.47 -7.73
C PRO A 233 -8.84 17.44 -6.71
N ILE A 234 -9.41 17.49 -5.50
CA ILE A 234 -8.80 18.16 -4.34
C ILE A 234 -7.54 17.40 -3.94
N LEU A 235 -7.67 16.08 -3.84
CA LEU A 235 -6.65 15.16 -3.38
C LEU A 235 -6.52 14.03 -4.40
N GLU A 236 -5.29 13.77 -4.85
CA GLU A 236 -4.95 12.54 -5.56
C GLU A 236 -3.99 11.71 -4.71
N ILE A 237 -4.35 10.46 -4.46
CA ILE A 237 -3.50 9.48 -3.78
C ILE A 237 -3.06 8.46 -4.81
N ILE A 238 -1.75 8.36 -5.03
CA ILE A 238 -1.11 7.52 -6.02
C ILE A 238 -0.42 6.37 -5.30
N LEU A 239 -0.83 5.14 -5.60
CA LEU A 239 -0.33 3.92 -5.00
C LEU A 239 0.39 3.12 -6.09
N GLN A 240 1.70 2.97 -5.95
CA GLN A 240 2.53 2.24 -6.90
C GLN A 240 3.07 0.96 -6.28
N ASP A 241 2.89 -0.17 -6.97
CA ASP A 241 3.55 -1.44 -6.63
C ASP A 241 4.18 -2.07 -7.89
N PHE A 242 5.07 -3.04 -7.73
CA PHE A 242 5.55 -3.80 -8.88
C PHE A 242 4.44 -4.73 -9.40
N ASN A 243 3.66 -5.33 -8.49
CA ASN A 243 2.75 -6.42 -8.79
C ASN A 243 1.30 -5.92 -8.91
N SER A 244 0.65 -6.18 -10.05
CA SER A 244 -0.76 -5.79 -10.23
C SER A 244 -1.71 -6.46 -9.23
N ASP A 245 -1.38 -7.70 -8.82
CA ASP A 245 -2.23 -8.48 -7.92
C ASP A 245 -2.10 -8.05 -6.46
N VAL A 246 -0.96 -7.46 -6.06
CA VAL A 246 -0.85 -6.80 -4.75
C VAL A 246 -1.86 -5.64 -4.68
N LEU A 247 -1.96 -4.84 -5.74
CA LEU A 247 -2.90 -3.73 -5.83
C LEU A 247 -4.36 -4.18 -5.72
N LYS A 248 -4.72 -5.23 -6.47
CA LYS A 248 -6.08 -5.78 -6.52
C LYS A 248 -6.46 -6.52 -5.24
N LEU A 249 -5.57 -7.37 -4.73
CA LEU A 249 -5.88 -8.30 -3.65
C LEU A 249 -5.68 -7.68 -2.27
N LEU A 250 -4.81 -6.68 -2.09
CA LEU A 250 -4.52 -6.16 -0.75
C LEU A 250 -4.58 -4.64 -0.67
N THR A 251 -3.89 -3.92 -1.55
CA THR A 251 -3.80 -2.45 -1.47
C THR A 251 -5.18 -1.82 -1.51
N PHE A 252 -5.97 -2.08 -2.56
CA PHE A 252 -7.29 -1.49 -2.71
C PHE A 252 -8.29 -1.97 -1.63
N PRO A 253 -8.41 -3.28 -1.34
CA PRO A 253 -9.19 -3.77 -0.19
C PRO A 253 -8.88 -3.07 1.13
N ASN A 254 -7.62 -2.79 1.44
CA ASN A 254 -7.25 -2.11 2.68
C ASN A 254 -7.66 -0.63 2.70
N ILE A 255 -7.69 0.06 1.54
CA ILE A 255 -8.27 1.40 1.45
C ILE A 255 -9.79 1.37 1.65
N LEU A 256 -10.48 0.38 1.08
CA LEU A 256 -11.92 0.19 1.31
C LEU A 256 -12.22 -0.11 2.80
N LEU A 257 -11.43 -0.96 3.43
CA LEU A 257 -11.54 -1.26 4.87
C LEU A 257 -11.30 -0.01 5.74
N ALA A 258 -10.40 0.88 5.33
CA ALA A 258 -10.20 2.17 5.99
C ALA A 258 -11.46 3.05 5.93
N PHE A 259 -12.16 3.07 4.78
CA PHE A 259 -13.46 3.74 4.65
C PHE A 259 -14.54 3.07 5.50
N TYR A 260 -14.72 1.75 5.37
CA TYR A 260 -15.70 1.00 6.16
C TYR A 260 -15.52 1.29 7.65
N ARG A 261 -14.30 1.18 8.18
CA ARG A 261 -14.01 1.51 9.58
C ARG A 261 -14.31 2.96 9.93
N ALA A 262 -14.00 3.91 9.05
CA ALA A 262 -14.31 5.31 9.27
C ALA A 262 -15.82 5.55 9.43
N THR A 263 -16.68 4.86 8.67
CA THR A 263 -18.14 4.95 8.83
C THR A 263 -18.62 4.44 10.20
N LEU A 264 -18.01 3.37 10.72
CA LEU A 264 -18.31 2.83 12.04
C LEU A 264 -17.90 3.78 13.18
N VAL A 265 -16.78 4.49 13.01
CA VAL A 265 -16.24 5.41 14.02
C VAL A 265 -16.98 6.75 14.02
N ALA A 266 -17.19 7.36 12.85
CA ALA A 266 -17.94 8.62 12.72
C ALA A 266 -19.40 8.50 13.23
N GLY A 267 -19.90 7.26 13.36
CA GLY A 267 -21.17 6.86 13.98
C GLY A 267 -21.30 7.10 15.49
N LYS A 268 -20.22 6.93 16.24
CA LYS A 268 -20.28 6.66 17.69
C LYS A 268 -20.15 7.89 18.59
N ASP A 269 -19.69 9.03 18.07
CA ASP A 269 -19.45 10.23 18.88
C ASP A 269 -20.73 10.92 19.38
N LYS A 270 -21.93 10.53 18.93
CA LYS A 270 -23.21 11.08 19.44
C LYS A 270 -23.90 10.25 20.53
N GLU A 271 -23.61 8.95 20.66
CA GLU A 271 -24.25 8.11 21.69
C GLU A 271 -23.50 8.12 23.03
N ASN A 272 -22.19 8.40 23.02
CA ASN A 272 -21.38 8.44 24.24
C ASN A 272 -21.49 9.74 25.05
N THR A 273 -22.30 10.71 24.65
CA THR A 273 -22.62 11.90 25.49
C THR A 273 -23.90 11.73 26.32
N SER A 274 -24.57 10.57 26.28
CA SER A 274 -25.81 10.34 27.05
C SER A 274 -25.93 8.98 27.74
N LEU A 275 -24.86 8.19 27.83
CA LEU A 275 -24.86 6.91 28.56
C LEU A 275 -23.59 6.70 29.40
N GLU A 276 -23.13 7.73 30.12
CA GLU A 276 -22.32 7.52 31.34
C GLU A 276 -23.21 7.09 32.52
N SER A 277 -23.91 5.97 32.36
CA SER A 277 -24.47 5.19 33.47
C SER A 277 -25.12 3.94 32.90
N ARG A 278 -24.37 2.83 32.88
CA ARG A 278 -24.80 1.41 32.89
C ARG A 278 -23.95 0.58 31.94
N ASP A 279 -22.71 0.29 32.35
CA ASP A 279 -22.29 -1.11 32.38
C ASP A 279 -21.16 -1.31 33.40
N ASN A 280 -21.56 -1.58 34.65
CA ASN A 280 -20.68 -2.03 35.73
C ASN A 280 -21.24 -3.36 36.24
N THR A 281 -21.41 -4.36 35.36
CA THR A 281 -21.64 -5.75 35.80
C THR A 281 -21.30 -6.77 34.72
N ARG A 282 -20.01 -6.97 34.42
CA ARG A 282 -19.54 -8.31 34.04
C ARG A 282 -18.25 -8.61 34.78
N GLU A 283 -18.34 -9.68 35.56
CA GLU A 283 -17.39 -10.13 36.55
C GLU A 283 -16.04 -10.47 35.91
N GLN A 284 -14.99 -10.03 36.59
CA GLN A 284 -13.64 -10.54 36.45
C GLN A 284 -13.66 -12.05 36.68
N THR A 285 -13.31 -12.80 35.64
CA THR A 285 -12.63 -14.08 35.81
C THR A 285 -11.24 -13.88 35.25
N ASP A 286 -10.28 -13.78 36.17
CA ASP A 286 -8.86 -13.73 35.88
C ASP A 286 -8.43 -15.10 35.31
N GLU A 287 -8.41 -15.22 33.99
CA GLU A 287 -7.53 -16.17 33.31
C GLU A 287 -6.57 -15.37 32.43
N GLU A 288 -5.38 -15.10 32.99
CA GLU A 288 -4.18 -14.73 32.26
C GLU A 288 -3.87 -15.81 31.21
N THR A 289 -4.43 -15.65 30.01
CA THR A 289 -3.94 -16.30 28.81
C THR A 289 -3.16 -15.27 28.01
N ASN A 290 -1.83 -15.41 28.04
CA ASN A 290 -0.90 -14.78 27.12
C ASN A 290 -1.30 -15.14 25.67
N GLY A 291 -1.93 -14.19 24.99
CA GLY A 291 -2.20 -14.23 23.56
C GLY A 291 -2.99 -12.99 23.17
N GLU A 292 -2.35 -12.03 22.49
CA GLU A 292 -3.07 -10.99 21.73
C GLU A 292 -3.87 -11.70 20.61
N ASN A 293 -5.02 -12.28 20.95
CA ASN A 293 -5.95 -12.79 19.94
C ASN A 293 -6.52 -11.58 19.21
N THR A 294 -5.90 -11.24 18.09
CA THR A 294 -6.45 -10.26 17.16
C THR A 294 -7.78 -10.83 16.67
N ILE A 295 -8.89 -10.16 17.00
CA ILE A 295 -10.22 -10.62 16.60
C ILE A 295 -10.33 -10.40 15.09
N GLU A 296 -10.57 -11.49 14.37
CA GLU A 296 -10.84 -11.51 12.94
C GLU A 296 -12.35 -11.35 12.71
N GLU A 297 -12.71 -10.55 11.71
CA GLU A 297 -14.09 -10.24 11.34
C GLU A 297 -14.26 -10.36 9.82
N ASP A 298 -15.46 -10.71 9.37
CA ASP A 298 -15.81 -10.83 7.96
C ASP A 298 -16.66 -9.63 7.52
N LEU A 299 -16.23 -8.95 6.46
CA LEU A 299 -17.00 -7.89 5.80
C LEU A 299 -17.65 -8.44 4.54
N GLU A 300 -18.98 -8.36 4.45
CA GLU A 300 -19.72 -8.58 3.20
C GLU A 300 -19.56 -7.34 2.28
N ILE A 301 -19.17 -7.58 1.03
CA ILE A 301 -18.97 -6.54 0.03
C ILE A 301 -20.24 -6.39 -0.82
N THR A 302 -21.15 -5.55 -0.34
CA THR A 302 -22.41 -5.25 -1.04
C THR A 302 -22.25 -4.14 -2.09
N ASP A 303 -23.19 -4.07 -3.04
CA ASP A 303 -23.21 -3.00 -4.04
C ASP A 303 -23.48 -1.63 -3.42
N GLU A 304 -24.21 -1.58 -2.30
CA GLU A 304 -24.40 -0.37 -1.51
C GLU A 304 -23.07 0.13 -0.95
N LEU A 305 -22.25 -0.75 -0.36
CA LEU A 305 -20.93 -0.37 0.18
C LEU A 305 -20.02 0.19 -0.93
N LYS A 306 -19.98 -0.46 -2.09
CA LYS A 306 -19.22 0.01 -3.26
C LYS A 306 -19.70 1.40 -3.70
N THR A 307 -21.00 1.56 -3.86
CA THR A 307 -21.63 2.81 -4.28
C THR A 307 -21.39 3.94 -3.28
N GLU A 308 -21.54 3.68 -1.99
CA GLU A 308 -21.28 4.65 -0.91
C GLU A 308 -19.82 5.11 -0.92
N PHE A 309 -18.88 4.18 -1.10
CA PHE A 309 -17.46 4.50 -1.20
C PHE A 309 -17.15 5.39 -2.41
N GLU A 310 -17.68 5.06 -3.59
CA GLU A 310 -17.51 5.89 -4.80
C GLU A 310 -18.13 7.28 -4.66
N ILE A 311 -19.35 7.36 -4.10
CA ILE A 311 -20.02 8.64 -3.83
C ILE A 311 -19.18 9.46 -2.85
N PHE A 312 -18.66 8.84 -1.79
CA PHE A 312 -17.83 9.50 -0.79
C PHE A 312 -16.55 10.08 -1.41
N LEU A 313 -15.83 9.31 -2.23
CA LEU A 313 -14.63 9.80 -2.92
C LEU A 313 -14.98 10.96 -3.86
N ARG A 314 -16.04 10.81 -4.66
CA ARG A 314 -16.47 11.83 -5.64
C ARG A 314 -16.93 13.12 -4.97
N SER A 315 -17.76 13.04 -3.91
CA SER A 315 -18.28 14.21 -3.20
C SER A 315 -17.16 15.01 -2.51
N HIS A 316 -16.10 14.33 -2.09
CA HIS A 316 -14.91 14.93 -1.50
C HIS A 316 -13.81 15.24 -2.51
N GLY A 317 -14.02 15.03 -3.81
CA GLY A 317 -12.99 15.25 -4.82
C GLY A 317 -11.67 14.52 -4.53
N ILE A 318 -11.76 13.30 -3.98
CA ILE A 318 -10.63 12.40 -3.72
C ILE A 318 -10.51 11.45 -4.91
N GLN A 319 -9.32 11.38 -5.48
CA GLN A 319 -8.98 10.46 -6.55
C GLN A 319 -7.94 9.46 -6.06
N LEU A 320 -8.15 8.18 -6.36
CA LEU A 320 -7.19 7.11 -6.13
C LEU A 320 -6.62 6.65 -7.47
N THR A 321 -5.30 6.62 -7.59
CA THR A 321 -4.60 6.22 -8.81
C THR A 321 -3.68 5.03 -8.49
N PHE A 322 -3.93 3.88 -9.11
CA PHE A 322 -3.19 2.64 -8.86
C PHE A 322 -2.27 2.33 -10.04
N ILE A 323 -0.97 2.13 -9.78
CA ILE A 323 0.03 1.94 -10.83
C ILE A 323 0.83 0.67 -10.54
N TYR A 324 0.82 -0.29 -11.46
CA TYR A 324 1.71 -1.45 -11.36
C TYR A 324 2.82 -1.42 -12.40
N GLY A 325 3.94 -2.07 -12.09
CA GLY A 325 5.09 -2.22 -12.97
C GLY A 325 6.41 -1.71 -12.36
N PRO A 326 7.52 -1.86 -13.10
CA PRO A 326 8.86 -1.55 -12.59
C PRO A 326 9.11 -0.05 -12.47
N TRP A 327 9.83 0.36 -11.42
CA TRP A 327 10.20 1.77 -11.18
C TRP A 327 10.96 2.42 -12.34
N SER A 328 11.70 1.64 -13.12
CA SER A 328 12.47 2.12 -14.27
C SER A 328 11.60 2.77 -15.35
N THR A 329 10.34 2.34 -15.48
CA THR A 329 9.39 2.86 -16.48
C THR A 329 8.31 3.74 -15.87
N PHE A 330 8.31 3.91 -14.55
CA PHE A 330 7.38 4.77 -13.85
C PHE A 330 7.52 6.22 -14.30
N LYS A 331 6.39 6.89 -14.51
CA LYS A 331 6.31 8.34 -14.59
C LYS A 331 5.09 8.81 -13.81
N LEU A 332 5.18 10.02 -13.27
CA LEU A 332 4.06 10.60 -12.55
C LEU A 332 2.92 10.90 -13.55
N PRO A 333 1.69 10.39 -13.35
CA PRO A 333 0.59 10.64 -14.27
C PRO A 333 0.18 12.12 -14.24
N PRO A 334 -0.31 12.68 -15.35
CA PRO A 334 -0.87 14.02 -15.39
C PRO A 334 -2.14 14.07 -14.54
N ILE A 335 -2.41 15.22 -13.93
CA ILE A 335 -3.69 15.46 -13.27
C ILE A 335 -4.77 15.46 -14.34
N ALA A 336 -5.64 14.47 -14.33
CA ALA A 336 -6.76 14.37 -15.26
C ALA A 336 -7.99 13.85 -14.49
N PRO A 337 -9.19 14.38 -14.78
CA PRO A 337 -10.42 13.82 -14.24
C PRO A 337 -10.59 12.38 -14.76
N ASP A 338 -11.15 11.54 -13.89
CA ASP A 338 -11.52 10.12 -14.01
C ASP A 338 -11.34 9.47 -15.40
N ARG A 339 -10.53 8.39 -15.45
CA ARG A 339 -10.21 7.64 -16.67
C ARG A 339 -10.75 6.23 -16.56
N THR A 340 -11.67 5.89 -17.46
CA THR A 340 -12.42 4.63 -17.46
C THR A 340 -11.71 3.46 -18.17
N SER A 341 -10.50 3.67 -18.69
CA SER A 341 -9.73 2.64 -19.39
C SER A 341 -8.30 2.59 -18.85
N PRO A 342 -7.70 1.38 -18.69
CA PRO A 342 -6.28 1.25 -18.42
C PRO A 342 -5.48 1.99 -19.48
N PHE A 343 -4.42 2.68 -19.06
CA PHE A 343 -3.55 3.39 -19.98
C PHE A 343 -2.10 3.23 -19.58
N LEU A 344 -1.22 3.28 -20.59
CA LEU A 344 0.21 3.30 -20.37
C LEU A 344 0.59 4.69 -19.89
N VAL A 345 1.45 4.75 -18.87
CA VAL A 345 1.96 6.03 -18.39
C VAL A 345 2.72 6.81 -19.50
N THR A 346 3.11 6.14 -20.59
CA THR A 346 3.75 6.74 -21.76
C THR A 346 2.88 7.67 -22.61
N ASP A 347 1.56 7.63 -22.47
CA ASP A 347 0.62 8.41 -23.31
C ASP A 347 0.51 9.89 -22.91
N CYS A 348 1.40 10.37 -22.04
CA CYS A 348 1.39 11.72 -21.51
C CYS A 348 2.25 12.65 -22.38
N GLU A 349 1.63 13.52 -23.18
CA GLU A 349 2.32 14.61 -23.87
C GLU A 349 3.01 15.56 -22.87
N ARG A 350 4.06 16.26 -23.31
CA ARG A 350 4.98 17.12 -22.54
C ARG A 350 4.32 18.35 -21.87
N GLY A 351 3.34 18.13 -21.00
CA GLY A 351 2.88 19.12 -20.02
C GLY A 351 3.75 19.05 -18.76
N SER A 352 3.94 20.19 -18.08
CA SER A 352 4.55 20.21 -16.75
C SER A 352 3.61 19.51 -15.76
N VAL A 353 3.91 18.25 -15.41
CA VAL A 353 3.15 17.51 -14.40
C VAL A 353 3.47 18.12 -13.03
N LYS A 354 2.44 18.47 -12.25
CA LYS A 354 2.62 18.90 -10.86
C LYS A 354 3.17 17.73 -10.04
N GLY A 355 4.27 17.96 -9.32
CA GLY A 355 4.84 16.98 -8.38
C GLY A 355 3.95 16.72 -7.16
N CYS A 356 4.41 15.86 -6.26
CA CYS A 356 3.68 15.44 -5.07
C CYS A 356 4.11 16.21 -3.82
N GLU A 357 3.14 16.67 -3.03
CA GLU A 357 3.37 17.29 -1.73
C GLU A 357 3.88 16.28 -0.69
N ALA A 358 3.52 15.00 -0.83
CA ALA A 358 4.09 13.92 -0.03
C ALA A 358 4.52 12.74 -0.91
N ILE A 359 5.72 12.22 -0.65
CA ILE A 359 6.24 10.99 -1.25
C ILE A 359 6.67 10.09 -0.10
N ILE A 360 6.05 8.92 0.00
CA ILE A 360 6.28 8.00 1.11
C ILE A 360 6.67 6.61 0.59
N SER A 361 7.48 5.87 1.33
CA SER A 361 7.85 4.50 0.98
C SER A 361 8.32 3.73 2.20
N SER A 362 8.02 2.44 2.27
CA SER A 362 8.48 1.56 3.33
C SER A 362 9.12 0.28 2.78
N GLU A 363 10.31 -0.05 3.27
CA GLU A 363 11.06 -1.29 2.97
C GLU A 363 11.36 -1.49 1.48
N THR A 364 11.75 -0.42 0.79
CA THR A 364 12.11 -0.43 -0.64
C THR A 364 13.61 -0.35 -0.90
N LEU A 365 14.44 -0.39 0.15
CA LEU A 365 15.91 -0.26 0.05
C LEU A 365 16.65 -1.60 0.15
N TYR A 366 15.94 -2.73 -0.04
CA TYR A 366 16.53 -4.07 0.04
C TYR A 366 17.44 -4.42 -1.14
N SER A 367 17.24 -3.80 -2.30
CA SER A 367 18.01 -4.06 -3.53
C SER A 367 18.84 -2.84 -3.92
N VAL A 368 20.17 -3.02 -3.99
CA VAL A 368 21.09 -1.97 -4.46
C VAL A 368 20.93 -1.73 -5.97
N GLU A 369 20.54 -2.75 -6.73
CA GLU A 369 20.36 -2.66 -8.18
C GLU A 369 19.15 -1.80 -8.55
N SER A 370 18.08 -1.85 -7.76
CA SER A 370 16.85 -1.07 -8.00
C SER A 370 16.96 0.39 -7.51
N LEU A 371 18.02 0.71 -6.77
CA LEU A 371 18.23 2.02 -6.13
C LEU A 371 18.22 3.21 -7.10
N PRO A 372 18.88 3.16 -8.28
CA PRO A 372 18.84 4.27 -9.24
C PRO A 372 17.42 4.55 -9.75
N SER A 373 16.65 3.50 -10.01
CA SER A 373 15.25 3.61 -10.45
C SER A 373 14.37 4.23 -9.36
N LEU A 374 14.50 3.77 -8.11
CA LEU A 374 13.78 4.34 -6.97
C LEU A 374 14.09 5.84 -6.79
N ILE A 375 15.37 6.21 -6.83
CA ILE A 375 15.78 7.62 -6.71
C ILE A 375 15.21 8.44 -7.87
N ASN A 376 15.20 7.90 -9.10
CA ASN A 376 14.61 8.58 -10.24
C ASN A 376 13.10 8.80 -10.08
N VAL A 377 12.36 7.83 -9.50
CA VAL A 377 10.94 8.01 -9.16
C VAL A 377 10.75 9.17 -8.18
N ILE A 378 11.55 9.23 -7.11
CA ILE A 378 11.50 10.31 -6.12
C ILE A 378 11.80 11.67 -6.78
N LEU A 379 12.88 11.76 -7.55
CA LEU A 379 13.31 13.01 -8.20
C LEU A 379 12.33 13.50 -9.27
N SER A 380 11.73 12.59 -10.04
CA SER A 380 10.75 12.94 -11.07
C SER A 380 9.36 13.24 -10.50
N SER A 381 9.07 12.77 -9.29
CA SER A 381 7.77 12.96 -8.64
C SER A 381 7.74 14.11 -7.65
N LYS A 382 8.88 14.63 -7.18
CA LYS A 382 8.93 15.76 -6.25
C LYS A 382 8.52 17.07 -6.93
N ILE A 383 8.03 18.01 -6.14
CA ILE A 383 7.75 19.37 -6.60
C ILE A 383 9.07 19.99 -7.07
N THR A 384 9.07 20.52 -8.30
CA THR A 384 10.23 21.21 -8.88
C THR A 384 9.80 22.63 -9.22
N TYR A 385 10.39 23.61 -8.54
CA TYR A 385 10.17 25.01 -8.87
C TYR A 385 10.89 25.35 -10.17
N CYS A 386 10.14 25.74 -11.19
CA CYS A 386 10.69 26.51 -12.28
C CYS A 386 10.73 27.96 -11.80
N HIS A 387 11.89 28.45 -11.32
CA HIS A 387 12.03 29.87 -10.99
C HIS A 387 11.62 30.73 -12.20
N ARG A 388 10.50 31.44 -12.10
CA ARG A 388 10.35 32.69 -12.85
C ARG A 388 11.10 33.75 -12.04
N PRO A 389 12.04 34.50 -12.63
CA PRO A 389 12.91 35.44 -11.92
C PRO A 389 12.18 36.67 -11.32
N GLN A 390 10.85 36.66 -11.19
CA GLN A 390 10.04 37.78 -10.70
C GLN A 390 9.25 37.49 -9.41
N ASP A 391 9.23 36.25 -8.90
CA ASP A 391 8.49 35.89 -7.70
C ASP A 391 9.44 35.66 -6.52
N GLU A 392 9.83 36.73 -5.82
CA GLU A 392 10.77 36.68 -4.67
C GLU A 392 10.13 36.20 -3.36
N GLU A 393 8.81 35.97 -3.31
CA GLU A 393 8.07 35.64 -2.08
C GLU A 393 7.09 34.44 -2.20
N ALA A 394 7.30 33.52 -3.15
CA ALA A 394 6.50 32.29 -3.19
C ALA A 394 6.89 31.34 -2.04
N SER A 395 5.91 30.80 -1.32
CA SER A 395 6.12 29.81 -0.27
C SER A 395 6.97 28.66 -0.78
N LYS A 396 7.98 28.30 0.00
CA LYS A 396 8.93 27.21 -0.26
C LYS A 396 8.24 25.87 0.02
N ASP A 397 7.14 25.57 -0.66
CA ASP A 397 6.42 24.30 -0.53
C ASP A 397 7.25 23.19 -1.19
N ASP A 398 8.18 22.63 -0.43
CA ASP A 398 8.96 21.46 -0.81
C ASP A 398 8.16 20.18 -0.53
N SER A 399 8.47 19.12 -1.29
CA SER A 399 7.87 17.81 -1.07
C SER A 399 8.28 17.26 0.30
N THR A 400 7.32 16.74 1.06
CA THR A 400 7.60 15.93 2.26
C THR A 400 7.95 14.51 1.81
N ILE A 401 9.21 14.11 1.92
CA ILE A 401 9.68 12.79 1.45
C ILE A 401 10.09 11.94 2.65
N LEU A 402 9.36 10.85 2.91
CA LEU A 402 9.57 9.96 4.05
C LEU A 402 9.85 8.53 3.60
N ILE A 403 10.95 7.94 4.05
CA ILE A 403 11.29 6.54 3.75
C ILE A 403 11.60 5.79 5.05
N ALA A 404 10.85 4.72 5.31
CA ALA A 404 11.12 3.80 6.41
C ALA A 404 11.79 2.53 5.88
N SER A 405 12.84 2.05 6.53
CA SER A 405 13.62 0.90 6.05
C SER A 405 14.36 0.22 7.19
N LYS A 406 14.68 -1.06 7.03
CA LYS A 406 15.76 -1.68 7.82
C LYS A 406 17.09 -1.02 7.48
N SER A 407 17.96 -0.90 8.47
CA SER A 407 19.32 -0.38 8.31
C SER A 407 20.15 -1.24 7.35
N ILE A 408 19.95 -2.56 7.37
CA ILE A 408 20.64 -3.52 6.51
C ILE A 408 19.74 -4.72 6.17
N TYR A 409 19.89 -5.27 4.96
CA TYR A 409 19.22 -6.50 4.53
C TYR A 409 20.28 -7.57 4.23
N PHE A 410 20.37 -8.59 5.10
CA PHE A 410 21.30 -9.71 4.88
C PHE A 410 20.89 -10.54 3.66
N GLY A 411 21.88 -11.07 2.92
CA GLY A 411 21.67 -11.87 1.71
C GLY A 411 21.57 -11.02 0.44
N VAL A 412 20.61 -10.09 0.37
CA VAL A 412 20.41 -9.20 -0.79
C VAL A 412 21.35 -7.98 -0.79
N GLY A 413 21.93 -7.63 0.36
CA GLY A 413 23.01 -6.64 0.46
C GLY A 413 22.56 -5.17 0.42
N GLY A 414 21.25 -4.90 0.33
CA GLY A 414 20.69 -3.56 0.46
C GLY A 414 20.73 -3.01 1.89
N GLY A 415 20.25 -1.78 2.03
CA GLY A 415 20.22 -1.05 3.29
C GLY A 415 20.31 0.46 3.07
N THR A 416 20.29 1.20 4.17
CA THR A 416 20.22 2.66 4.10
C THR A 416 21.52 3.33 3.69
N HIS A 417 22.67 2.68 3.90
CA HIS A 417 23.98 3.28 3.62
C HIS A 417 24.16 3.70 2.16
N SER A 418 23.90 2.78 1.22
CA SER A 418 24.02 3.05 -0.22
C SER A 418 23.05 4.12 -0.69
N PHE A 419 21.83 4.10 -0.13
CA PHE A 419 20.80 5.10 -0.41
C PHE A 419 21.22 6.49 0.06
N ILE A 420 21.56 6.65 1.34
CA ILE A 420 21.99 7.94 1.93
C ILE A 420 23.19 8.49 1.16
N ASN A 421 24.20 7.65 0.91
CA ASN A 421 25.38 8.05 0.16
C ASN A 421 25.04 8.54 -1.26
N SER A 422 24.08 7.90 -1.94
CA SER A 422 23.62 8.34 -3.26
C SER A 422 22.91 9.70 -3.18
N ILE A 423 21.98 9.87 -2.23
CA ILE A 423 21.24 11.12 -2.04
C ILE A 423 22.20 12.29 -1.74
N GLU A 424 23.11 12.11 -0.77
CA GLU A 424 23.98 13.19 -0.29
C GLU A 424 25.11 13.54 -1.27
N LYS A 425 25.75 12.53 -1.89
CA LYS A 425 26.93 12.78 -2.74
C LYS A 425 26.60 12.99 -4.21
N THR A 426 25.49 12.43 -4.70
CA THR A 426 25.17 12.43 -6.13
C THR A 426 24.00 13.35 -6.46
N HIS A 427 23.02 13.48 -5.57
CA HIS A 427 21.76 14.16 -5.86
C HIS A 427 21.53 15.44 -5.05
N ASN A 428 22.56 15.97 -4.39
CA ASN A 428 22.50 17.21 -3.62
C ASN A 428 21.34 17.23 -2.59
N GLY A 429 21.05 16.08 -1.99
CA GLY A 429 20.03 15.94 -0.95
C GLY A 429 20.63 15.86 0.45
N VAL A 430 19.79 16.03 1.45
CA VAL A 430 20.09 15.84 2.87
C VAL A 430 19.12 14.80 3.42
N VAL A 431 19.64 13.81 4.15
CA VAL A 431 18.84 12.80 4.83
C VAL A 431 18.87 13.06 6.33
N SER A 432 17.70 13.25 6.94
CA SER A 432 17.53 13.38 8.39
C SER A 432 16.91 12.11 8.95
N LEU A 433 17.53 11.52 9.97
CA LEU A 433 16.98 10.36 10.67
C LEU A 433 15.95 10.81 11.70
N ILE A 434 14.77 10.19 11.68
CA ILE A 434 13.70 10.38 12.66
C ILE A 434 13.77 9.24 13.66
N ASP A 435 13.77 9.59 14.95
CA ASP A 435 13.77 8.62 16.03
C ASP A 435 12.40 7.95 16.14
N LEU A 436 12.39 6.61 16.05
CA LEU A 436 11.18 5.80 16.17
C LEU A 436 10.81 5.51 17.64
N HIS A 437 11.67 5.86 18.60
CA HIS A 437 11.45 5.59 20.03
C HIS A 437 10.57 6.66 20.70
N HIS A 438 9.26 6.43 20.71
CA HIS A 438 8.30 7.18 21.54
C HIS A 438 7.75 6.40 22.75
N SER A 439 8.33 5.24 23.09
CA SER A 439 7.94 4.53 24.33
C SER A 439 8.83 4.94 25.51
N ASP A 440 8.22 5.46 26.58
CA ASP A 440 8.80 5.62 27.93
C ASP A 440 9.27 4.29 28.58
N GLN A 441 9.39 3.22 27.81
CA GLN A 441 9.97 1.95 28.23
C GLN A 441 11.40 1.87 27.69
N SER A 442 12.35 1.69 28.60
CA SER A 442 13.80 1.65 28.34
C SER A 442 14.15 0.73 27.16
N PRO A 443 15.28 0.98 26.46
CA PRO A 443 15.70 0.14 25.34
C PRO A 443 16.07 -1.24 25.87
N LEU A 444 15.11 -2.17 25.82
CA LEU A 444 15.45 -3.59 25.75
C LEU A 444 16.28 -3.73 24.48
N ALA A 445 17.55 -4.11 24.65
CA ALA A 445 18.49 -4.32 23.56
C ALA A 445 17.79 -5.13 22.47
N SER A 446 17.50 -4.49 21.34
CA SER A 446 16.83 -5.15 20.23
C SER A 446 17.79 -6.19 19.69
N ASN A 447 17.52 -7.47 19.94
CA ASN A 447 18.23 -8.60 19.33
C ASN A 447 17.97 -8.71 17.80
N GLY A 448 17.63 -7.61 17.14
CA GLY A 448 17.21 -7.53 15.74
C GLY A 448 17.89 -6.36 15.01
N VAL A 449 17.73 -6.36 13.68
CA VAL A 449 18.24 -5.31 12.81
C VAL A 449 17.53 -3.98 13.12
N SER A 450 18.30 -2.90 13.29
CA SER A 450 17.75 -1.56 13.51
C SER A 450 16.89 -1.13 12.32
N ARG A 451 15.70 -0.58 12.59
CA ARG A 451 14.83 0.07 11.62
C ARG A 451 14.98 1.59 11.75
N VAL A 452 14.85 2.29 10.63
CA VAL A 452 15.07 3.73 10.54
C VAL A 452 13.99 4.38 9.70
N LEU A 453 13.54 5.55 10.13
CA LEU A 453 12.72 6.45 9.34
C LEU A 453 13.57 7.65 8.91
N MET A 454 13.48 8.01 7.64
CA MET A 454 14.29 9.06 7.02
C MET A 454 13.38 10.12 6.42
N GLU A 455 13.65 11.39 6.72
CA GLU A 455 13.15 12.54 5.96
C GLU A 455 14.21 12.97 4.95
N ILE A 456 13.82 13.18 3.69
CA ILE A 456 14.73 13.58 2.62
C ILE A 456 14.35 14.98 2.13
N LYS A 457 15.35 15.84 1.98
CA LYS A 457 15.21 17.18 1.40
C LYS A 457 16.24 17.36 0.28
N PHE A 458 15.80 17.84 -0.88
CA PHE A 458 16.71 18.14 -1.99
C PHE A 458 17.04 19.63 -1.99
N LEU A 459 18.33 19.96 -2.05
CA LEU A 459 18.77 21.34 -2.10
C LEU A 459 18.61 21.89 -3.53
N ALA A 460 18.11 23.13 -3.62
CA ALA A 460 17.88 23.84 -4.88
C ALA A 460 19.18 24.19 -5.60
#